data_AF-A0A6N3BUA9-F1
#
_entry.id   AF-A0A6N3BUA9-F1
#
_cell.length_a   1.000
_cell.length_b   1.000
_cell.length_c   1.000
_cell.angle_alpha   90.00
_cell.angle_beta   90.00
_cell.angle_gamma   90.00
#
_symmetry.space_group_name_H-M   'P 1'
#
loop_
_entity.id
_entity.type
_entity.pdbx_description
1 polymer ?
#
loop_
_entity_poly.entity_id
_entity_poly.type
_entity_poly.pdbx_seq_one_letter_code
_entity_poly.pdbx_strand_id
1 'polypeptide(L)'
;MVGIGPFIPQHDTPFRDFEGGKLEDVLKILSIVRIADEKLLLPSTTALGSIDEFGREKGILAGANVLMPNVGAEKLRKNYKLYDNKIGTEVQNSDDFMGLEKKLEKIGYKISKSRGDYK
;
A
#
# COMPACT_ATOMS: atom_id res chain seq x y z
N MET A 1 5.70 -9.36 -10.47
CA MET A 1 5.21 -8.42 -9.43
C MET A 1 4.45 -9.22 -8.40
N VAL A 2 4.62 -8.93 -7.12
CA VAL A 2 3.93 -9.64 -6.02
C VAL A 2 3.35 -8.60 -5.05
N GLY A 3 2.02 -8.51 -4.98
CA GLY A 3 1.31 -7.63 -4.07
C GLY A 3 0.94 -8.35 -2.78
N ILE A 4 1.32 -7.79 -1.63
CA ILE A 4 1.04 -8.36 -0.31
C ILE A 4 0.42 -7.26 0.56
N GLY A 5 -0.65 -7.59 1.26
CA GLY A 5 -1.35 -6.68 2.15
C GLY A 5 -2.03 -7.44 3.28
N PRO A 6 -2.34 -6.75 4.39
CA PRO A 6 -3.10 -7.34 5.48
C PRO A 6 -4.53 -7.63 5.01
N PHE A 7 -5.13 -8.67 5.59
CA PHE A 7 -6.59 -8.79 5.57
C PHE A 7 -7.18 -7.63 6.38
N ILE A 8 -8.18 -6.95 5.83
CA ILE A 8 -8.91 -5.89 6.53
C ILE A 8 -10.39 -6.26 6.43
N PRO A 9 -11.09 -6.49 7.55
CA PRO A 9 -12.50 -6.85 7.54
C PRO A 9 -13.34 -5.76 6.86
N GLN A 10 -14.45 -6.20 6.28
CA GLN A 10 -15.46 -5.31 5.70
C GLN A 10 -16.82 -5.68 6.26
N HIS A 11 -17.54 -4.70 6.80
CA HIS A 11 -18.77 -4.90 7.58
C HIS A 11 -19.91 -5.60 6.83
N ASP A 12 -20.00 -5.46 5.51
CA ASP A 12 -21.00 -6.10 4.65
C ASP A 12 -20.59 -7.50 4.17
N THR A 13 -19.49 -8.07 4.69
CA THR A 13 -19.04 -9.42 4.33
C THR A 13 -19.28 -10.44 5.44
N PRO A 14 -19.32 -11.75 5.12
CA PRO A 14 -19.35 -12.81 6.13
C PRO A 14 -18.13 -12.83 7.08
N PHE A 15 -17.04 -12.17 6.70
CA PHE A 15 -15.79 -12.11 7.48
C PHE A 15 -15.65 -10.84 8.32
N ARG A 16 -16.72 -10.04 8.46
CA ARG A 16 -16.72 -8.78 9.22
C ARG A 16 -16.20 -8.91 10.65
N ASP A 17 -16.41 -10.08 11.28
CA ASP A 17 -16.08 -10.33 12.69
C ASP A 17 -14.72 -11.04 12.85
N PHE A 18 -13.96 -11.24 11.76
CA PHE A 18 -12.63 -11.87 11.81
C PHE A 18 -11.55 -10.86 12.19
N GLU A 19 -10.47 -11.33 12.83
CA GLU A 19 -9.33 -10.48 13.17
C GLU A 19 -8.63 -9.98 11.89
N GLY A 20 -8.33 -8.68 11.85
CA GLY A 20 -7.54 -8.08 10.79
C GLY A 20 -6.09 -8.58 10.80
N GLY A 21 -5.47 -8.61 9.61
CA GLY A 21 -4.06 -8.93 9.47
C GLY A 21 -3.17 -7.88 10.13
N LYS A 22 -2.08 -8.33 10.76
CA LYS A 22 -1.14 -7.46 11.47
C LYS A 22 -0.14 -6.86 10.48
N LEU A 23 0.19 -5.59 10.68
CA LEU A 23 1.19 -4.88 9.89
C LEU A 23 2.54 -5.62 9.92
N GLU A 24 3.00 -6.00 11.10
CA GLU A 24 4.31 -6.64 11.31
C GLU A 24 4.46 -7.94 10.52
N ASP A 25 3.41 -8.75 10.43
CA ASP A 25 3.41 -10.00 9.66
C ASP A 25 3.63 -9.71 8.17
N VAL A 26 2.94 -8.70 7.63
CA VAL A 26 3.08 -8.32 6.23
C VAL A 26 4.47 -7.75 5.94
N LEU A 27 5.00 -6.89 6.81
CA LEU A 27 6.35 -6.35 6.66
C LEU A 27 7.40 -7.46 6.69
N LYS A 28 7.25 -8.44 7.59
CA LYS A 28 8.13 -9.61 7.65
C LYS A 28 8.10 -10.42 6.37
N ILE A 29 6.91 -10.68 5.81
CA ILE A 29 6.77 -11.39 4.54
C ILE A 29 7.39 -10.58 3.39
N LEU A 30 7.20 -9.25 3.33
CA LEU A 30 7.85 -8.40 2.34
C LEU A 30 9.37 -8.53 2.37
N SER A 31 9.97 -8.49 3.57
CA SER A 31 11.42 -8.65 3.73
C SER A 31 11.91 -10.03 3.31
N ILE A 32 11.18 -11.10 3.68
CA ILE A 32 11.49 -12.46 3.25
C ILE A 32 11.47 -12.58 1.72
N VAL A 33 10.41 -12.06 1.08
CA VAL A 33 10.27 -12.11 -0.38
C VAL A 33 11.35 -11.30 -1.08
N ARG A 34 11.72 -10.12 -0.55
CA ARG A 34 12.83 -9.32 -1.10
C ARG A 34 14.17 -10.06 -1.00
N ILE A 35 14.43 -10.75 0.10
CA ILE A 35 15.67 -11.54 0.27
C ILE A 35 15.66 -12.75 -0.68
N ALA A 36 14.50 -13.38 -0.87
CA ALA A 36 14.36 -14.54 -1.75
C ALA A 36 14.58 -14.19 -3.22
N ASP A 37 14.12 -13.02 -3.66
CA ASP A 37 14.37 -12.50 -5.00
C ASP A 37 14.44 -10.96 -5.02
N GLU A 38 15.67 -10.45 -5.15
CA GLU A 38 15.97 -9.03 -5.17
C GLU A 38 15.38 -8.28 -6.36
N LYS A 39 14.90 -9.00 -7.39
CA LYS A 39 14.43 -8.41 -8.64
C LYS A 39 12.93 -8.15 -8.67
N LEU A 40 12.19 -8.66 -7.68
CA LEU A 40 10.75 -8.53 -7.66
C LEU A 40 10.29 -7.07 -7.53
N LEU A 41 9.26 -6.74 -8.32
CA LEU A 41 8.44 -5.57 -8.10
C LEU A 41 7.46 -5.86 -6.97
N LEU A 42 7.64 -5.18 -5.84
CA LEU A 42 6.90 -5.35 -4.61
C LEU A 42 6.16 -4.04 -4.28
N PRO A 43 4.83 -3.99 -4.44
CA PRO A 43 4.02 -2.85 -4.04
C PRO A 43 3.95 -2.70 -2.53
N SER A 44 4.22 -1.50 -2.03
CA SER A 44 3.80 -1.08 -0.70
C SER A 44 2.33 -0.68 -0.77
N THR A 45 1.46 -1.63 -0.45
CA THR A 45 0.03 -1.58 -0.81
C THR A 45 -0.74 -0.50 -0.03
N THR A 46 -1.83 -0.01 -0.62
CA THR A 46 -2.77 0.92 0.04
C THR A 46 -3.32 0.36 1.37
N ALA A 47 -3.43 -0.96 1.47
CA ALA A 47 -3.91 -1.63 2.68
C ALA A 47 -2.97 -1.39 3.88
N LEU A 48 -1.65 -1.36 3.67
CA LEU A 48 -0.70 -1.01 4.74
C LEU A 48 -0.95 0.38 5.29
N GLY A 49 -1.13 1.36 4.39
CA GLY A 49 -1.47 2.73 4.79
C GLY A 49 -2.87 2.87 5.39
N SER A 50 -3.76 1.89 5.19
CA SER A 50 -5.12 1.93 5.73
C SER A 50 -5.20 1.44 7.18
N ILE A 51 -4.22 0.64 7.63
CA ILE A 51 -4.13 0.16 9.00
C ILE A 51 -3.07 0.89 9.84
N ASP A 52 -2.20 1.69 9.22
CA ASP A 52 -1.13 2.44 9.87
C ASP A 52 -0.80 3.71 9.07
N GLU A 53 -0.69 4.85 9.74
CA GLU A 53 -0.41 6.15 9.12
C GLU A 53 0.88 6.14 8.27
N PHE A 54 1.89 5.39 8.70
CA PHE A 54 3.19 5.23 8.04
C PHE A 54 3.34 3.86 7.36
N GLY A 55 2.24 3.12 7.18
CA GLY A 55 2.29 1.74 6.74
C GLY A 55 2.94 1.55 5.37
N ARG A 56 2.77 2.52 4.46
CA ARG A 56 3.41 2.45 3.14
C ARG A 56 4.90 2.72 3.21
N GLU A 57 5.32 3.69 4.00
CA GLU A 57 6.72 4.02 4.26
C GLU A 57 7.44 2.83 4.90
N LYS A 58 6.81 2.21 5.91
CA LYS A 58 7.29 0.96 6.53
C LYS A 58 7.39 -0.17 5.50
N GLY A 59 6.43 -0.31 4.59
CA GLY A 59 6.50 -1.30 3.51
C GLY A 59 7.70 -1.08 2.58
N ILE A 60 8.01 0.17 2.21
CA ILE A 60 9.19 0.50 1.41
C ILE A 60 10.47 0.13 2.16
N LEU A 61 10.57 0.52 3.44
CA LEU A 61 11.70 0.17 4.31
C LEU A 61 11.85 -1.35 4.52
N ALA A 62 10.75 -2.11 4.43
CA ALA A 62 10.75 -3.57 4.51
C ALA A 62 11.12 -4.28 3.20
N GLY A 63 11.38 -3.54 2.10
CA GLY A 63 11.85 -4.10 0.83
C GLY A 63 10.91 -3.85 -0.36
N ALA A 64 9.76 -3.20 -0.16
CA ALA A 64 8.90 -2.78 -1.27
C ALA A 64 9.56 -1.68 -2.12
N ASN A 65 9.25 -1.64 -3.42
CA ASN A 65 9.82 -0.69 -4.37
C ASN A 65 8.80 -0.11 -5.37
N VAL A 66 7.50 -0.35 -5.14
CA VAL A 66 6.41 0.16 -5.96
C VAL A 66 5.37 0.85 -5.07
N LEU A 67 4.82 1.98 -5.51
CA LEU A 67 3.64 2.62 -4.94
C LEU A 67 2.52 2.63 -5.96
N MET A 68 1.27 2.53 -5.50
CA MET A 68 0.08 2.50 -6.35
C MET A 68 -0.90 3.60 -5.92
N PRO A 69 -0.73 4.83 -6.39
CA PRO A 69 -1.66 5.92 -6.11
C PRO A 69 -3.03 5.64 -6.76
N ASN A 70 -4.10 6.08 -6.10
CA ASN A 70 -5.45 5.92 -6.65
C ASN A 70 -5.72 6.97 -7.74
N VAL A 71 -5.80 6.51 -9.00
CA VAL A 71 -6.09 7.34 -10.18
C VAL A 71 -7.55 7.28 -10.63
N GLY A 72 -8.42 6.57 -9.88
CA GLY A 72 -9.82 6.41 -10.25
C GLY A 72 -10.59 7.72 -10.28
N ALA A 73 -11.66 7.78 -11.09
CA ALA A 73 -12.56 8.93 -11.14
C ALA A 73 -13.13 9.20 -9.75
N GLU A 74 -12.94 10.42 -9.26
CA GLU A 74 -13.30 10.88 -7.92
C GLU A 74 -14.70 10.43 -7.47
N LYS A 75 -15.70 10.65 -8.33
CA LYS A 75 -17.11 10.31 -8.08
C LYS A 75 -17.35 8.81 -7.85
N LEU A 76 -16.45 7.95 -8.33
CA LEU A 76 -16.55 6.50 -8.24
C LEU A 76 -15.66 5.90 -7.14
N ARG A 77 -14.72 6.67 -6.56
CA ARG A 77 -13.79 6.15 -5.55
C ARG A 77 -14.51 5.62 -4.31
N LYS A 78 -15.59 6.28 -3.90
CA LYS A 78 -16.42 5.87 -2.77
C LYS A 78 -17.14 4.54 -2.99
N ASN A 79 -17.32 4.11 -4.24
CA ASN A 79 -17.96 2.83 -4.57
C ASN A 79 -16.95 1.66 -4.55
N TYR A 80 -15.64 1.95 -4.59
CA TYR A 80 -14.60 0.94 -4.60
C TYR A 80 -14.16 0.57 -3.17
N LYS A 81 -15.03 -0.17 -2.48
CA LYS A 81 -14.87 -0.57 -1.07
C LYS A 81 -14.49 -2.04 -0.93
N LEU A 82 -13.21 -2.35 -1.10
CA LEU A 82 -12.70 -3.72 -0.89
C LEU A 82 -12.63 -4.10 0.59
N TYR A 83 -12.39 -3.11 1.45
CA TYR A 83 -12.27 -3.22 2.89
C TYR A 83 -12.66 -1.90 3.55
N ASP A 84 -13.00 -1.95 4.83
CA ASP A 84 -13.37 -0.75 5.57
C ASP A 84 -12.16 0.16 5.81
N ASN A 85 -12.42 1.46 5.97
CA ASN A 85 -11.40 2.50 6.21
C ASN A 85 -10.33 2.63 5.12
N LYS A 86 -10.61 2.17 3.89
CA LYS A 86 -9.71 2.32 2.76
C LYS A 86 -9.35 3.79 2.49
N ILE A 87 -8.05 4.10 2.56
CA ILE A 87 -7.52 5.44 2.26
C ILE A 87 -7.62 5.76 0.76
N GLY A 88 -7.54 7.06 0.44
CA GLY A 88 -7.62 7.53 -0.95
C GLY A 88 -9.01 7.39 -1.58
N THR A 89 -10.05 7.26 -0.76
CA THR A 89 -11.47 7.23 -1.17
C THR A 89 -12.09 8.64 -1.24
N GLU A 90 -11.51 9.61 -0.53
CA GLU A 90 -11.89 11.03 -0.58
C GLU A 90 -10.82 11.90 -1.25
N VAL A 91 -11.24 13.09 -1.69
CA VAL A 91 -10.55 13.99 -2.63
C VAL A 91 -9.40 14.76 -1.98
N GLN A 92 -9.50 14.98 -0.67
CA GLN A 92 -8.52 15.77 0.09
C GLN A 92 -7.35 14.94 0.65
N ASN A 93 -7.16 13.70 0.16
CA ASN A 93 -6.20 12.80 0.77
C ASN A 93 -4.75 13.09 0.34
N SER A 94 -3.86 13.11 1.34
CA SER A 94 -2.39 13.09 1.27
C SER A 94 -1.76 11.88 0.55
N ASP A 95 -2.56 11.21 -0.27
CA ASP A 95 -2.30 9.99 -1.04
C ASP A 95 -2.25 10.24 -2.55
N ASP A 96 -2.39 11.51 -2.95
CA ASP A 96 -2.00 11.95 -4.27
C ASP A 96 -0.48 11.83 -4.46
N PHE A 97 -0.04 11.96 -5.70
CA PHE A 97 1.39 11.82 -6.04
C PHE A 97 2.28 12.78 -5.23
N MET A 98 1.82 14.00 -4.94
CA MET A 98 2.60 15.00 -4.21
C MET A 98 2.76 14.66 -2.73
N GLY A 99 1.69 14.15 -2.09
CA GLY A 99 1.74 13.69 -0.71
C GLY A 99 2.65 12.47 -0.54
N LEU A 100 2.59 11.53 -1.50
CA LEU A 100 3.47 10.36 -1.52
C LEU A 100 4.94 10.72 -1.69
N GLU A 101 5.27 11.65 -2.58
CA GLU A 101 6.65 12.08 -2.80
C GLU A 101 7.27 12.65 -1.52
N LYS A 102 6.56 13.57 -0.84
CA LYS A 102 7.01 14.14 0.45
C LYS A 102 7.19 13.09 1.54
N LYS A 103 6.31 12.08 1.60
CA LYS A 103 6.41 10.98 2.56
C LYS A 103 7.65 10.13 2.30
N LEU A 104 7.95 9.82 1.05
CA LEU A 104 9.15 9.07 0.67
C LEU A 104 10.45 9.85 0.92
N GLU A 105 10.47 11.16 0.67
CA GLU A 105 11.65 11.99 0.96
C GLU A 105 12.06 11.92 2.43
N LYS A 106 11.08 11.88 3.35
CA LYS A 106 11.33 11.76 4.80
C LYS A 106 12.03 10.45 5.20
N ILE A 107 11.85 9.38 4.41
CA ILE A 107 12.52 8.09 4.64
C ILE A 107 13.74 7.89 3.72
N GLY A 108 14.17 8.92 2.98
CA GLY A 108 15.38 8.88 2.14
C GLY A 108 15.17 8.31 0.73
N TYR A 109 13.93 8.15 0.27
CA TYR A 109 13.61 7.61 -1.06
C TYR A 109 13.02 8.68 -1.98
N LYS A 110 13.08 8.43 -3.30
CA LYS A 110 12.53 9.30 -4.34
C LYS A 110 11.73 8.49 -5.35
N ILE A 111 10.70 9.10 -5.93
CA ILE A 111 9.87 8.45 -6.96
C ILE A 111 10.60 8.52 -8.30
N SER A 112 10.76 7.37 -8.96
CA SER A 112 11.17 7.35 -10.37
C SER A 112 9.97 7.63 -11.27
N LYS A 113 10.16 8.48 -12.28
CA LYS A 113 9.17 8.76 -13.34
C LYS A 113 9.40 7.91 -14.60
N SER A 114 10.46 7.10 -14.63
CA SER A 114 10.71 6.17 -15.73
C SER A 114 9.79 4.95 -15.64
N ARG A 115 9.62 4.26 -16.76
CA ARG A 115 8.97 2.94 -16.77
C ARG A 115 9.80 1.97 -15.94
N GLY A 116 9.17 1.34 -14.94
CA GLY A 116 9.84 0.51 -13.92
C GLY A 116 9.72 -1.00 -14.12
N ASP A 117 9.57 -1.47 -15.36
CA ASP A 117 9.47 -2.90 -15.66
C ASP A 117 10.78 -3.63 -15.35
N TYR A 118 10.67 -4.83 -14.80
CA TYR A 118 11.80 -5.74 -14.56
C TYR A 118 11.96 -6.73 -15.75
N LYS A 119 13.19 -7.11 -16.10
CA LYS A 119 13.52 -7.99 -17.24
C LYS A 119 13.82 -9.43 -16.85
#